data_AF-A0AAP2UFK6-F1
#
_entry.id   AF-A0AAP2UFK6-F1
#
_cell.length_a   1.000
_cell.length_b   1.000
_cell.length_c   1.000
_cell.angle_alpha   90.00
_cell.angle_beta   90.00
_cell.angle_gamma   90.00
#
_symmetry.space_group_name_H-M   'P 1'
#
loop_
_entity.id
_entity.type
_entity.pdbx_description
1 polymer ?
#
loop_
_entity_poly.entity_id
_entity_poly.type
_entity_poly.pdbx_seq_one_letter_code
_entity_poly.pdbx_strand_id
1 'polypeptide(L)'
;MKELSIHIGKKTVIVQKDVLGFAANRIQFAVLREALYLVEQGVISKEDIDSVMKYGLGFRYACLGPLEVADLGGLDTFYHISEYLMKDLCNDTKVPSELAKFYEEGHLGIKSQQGFYDYHDGKDHQAIKNI
;
A
#
# COMPACT_ATOMS: atom_id res chain seq x y z
N MET A 1 -1.77 20.01 20.52
CA MET A 1 -1.47 18.61 20.11
C MET A 1 -0.25 18.53 19.20
N LYS A 2 -0.20 19.25 18.05
CA LYS A 2 0.97 19.26 17.16
C LYS A 2 2.29 19.63 17.86
N GLU A 3 2.27 20.69 18.66
CA GLU A 3 3.45 21.17 19.40
C GLU A 3 3.98 20.12 20.39
N LEU A 4 3.07 19.46 21.13
CA LEU A 4 3.42 18.38 22.05
C LEU A 4 4.05 17.19 21.29
N SER A 5 3.46 16.77 20.17
CA SER A 5 3.98 15.67 19.35
C SER A 5 5.38 15.98 18.81
N ILE A 6 5.63 17.23 18.39
CA ILE A 6 6.96 17.68 17.97
C ILE A 6 7.93 17.68 19.17
N HIS A 7 7.49 18.17 20.33
CA HIS A 7 8.30 18.23 21.55
C HIS A 7 8.80 16.84 21.99
N ILE A 8 8.01 15.79 21.80
CA ILE A 8 8.40 14.40 22.09
C ILE A 8 9.09 13.69 20.90
N GLY A 9 9.56 14.44 19.91
CA GLY A 9 10.36 13.92 18.79
C GLY A 9 9.57 13.17 17.71
N LYS A 10 8.25 13.37 17.59
CA LYS A 10 7.45 12.77 16.52
C LYS A 10 7.38 13.69 15.30
N LYS A 11 7.37 13.08 14.11
CA LYS A 11 7.04 13.77 12.86
C LYS A 11 5.52 13.85 12.71
N THR A 12 4.96 15.03 12.99
CA THR A 12 3.51 15.24 13.01
C THR A 12 2.98 15.60 11.62
N VAL A 13 1.90 14.93 11.21
CA VAL A 13 1.11 15.27 10.02
C VAL A 13 -0.24 15.83 10.47
N ILE A 14 -0.70 16.92 9.85
CA ILE A 14 -2.02 17.50 10.11
C ILE A 14 -2.99 16.99 9.05
N VAL A 15 -4.07 16.34 9.49
CA VAL A 15 -5.20 15.99 8.63
C VAL A 15 -6.25 17.10 8.77
N GLN A 16 -6.41 17.93 7.75
CA GLN A 16 -7.21 19.16 7.82
C GLN A 16 -8.72 18.92 7.94
N LYS A 17 -9.19 17.76 7.48
CA LYS A 17 -10.60 17.36 7.52
C LYS A 17 -10.68 15.92 7.99
N ASP A 18 -11.59 15.67 8.92
CA ASP A 18 -11.87 14.30 9.32
C ASP A 18 -12.54 13.55 8.18
N VAL A 19 -11.95 12.41 7.82
CA VAL A 19 -12.39 11.54 6.73
C VAL A 19 -12.18 10.11 7.15
N LEU A 20 -13.06 9.21 6.70
CA LEU A 20 -12.92 7.78 6.98
C LEU A 20 -11.54 7.28 6.54
N GLY A 21 -10.80 6.70 7.50
CA GLY A 21 -9.44 6.19 7.30
C GLY A 21 -8.32 7.25 7.36
N PHE A 22 -8.64 8.51 7.64
CA PHE A 22 -7.69 9.63 7.61
C PHE A 22 -6.93 9.69 6.27
N ALA A 23 -5.73 10.30 6.24
CA ALA A 23 -4.91 10.30 5.03
C ALA A 23 -4.19 8.95 4.80
N ALA A 24 -3.61 8.36 5.84
CA ALA A 24 -2.74 7.20 5.74
C ALA A 24 -3.48 5.94 5.23
N ASN A 25 -4.59 5.55 5.86
CA ASN A 25 -5.29 4.33 5.43
C ASN A 25 -5.91 4.49 4.04
N ARG A 26 -6.31 5.72 3.65
CA ARG A 26 -6.81 5.97 2.28
C ARG A 26 -5.74 5.72 1.23
N ILE A 27 -4.52 6.21 1.43
CA ILE A 27 -3.40 5.96 0.50
C ILE A 27 -3.03 4.47 0.52
N GLN A 28 -2.92 3.87 1.70
CA GLN A 28 -2.59 2.45 1.85
C GLN A 28 -3.58 1.56 1.10
N PHE A 29 -4.89 1.77 1.27
CA PHE A 29 -5.90 0.94 0.62
C PHE A 29 -6.09 1.26 -0.87
N ALA A 30 -5.76 2.48 -1.33
CA ALA A 30 -5.72 2.77 -2.77
C ALA A 30 -4.61 1.96 -3.46
N VAL A 31 -3.41 1.92 -2.86
CA VAL A 31 -2.30 1.09 -3.37
C VAL A 31 -2.63 -0.39 -3.28
N LEU A 32 -3.17 -0.83 -2.14
CA LEU A 32 -3.53 -2.25 -1.94
C LEU A 32 -4.62 -2.71 -2.92
N ARG A 33 -5.61 -1.86 -3.22
CA ARG A 33 -6.68 -2.19 -4.18
C ARG A 33 -6.11 -2.49 -5.55
N GLU A 34 -5.24 -1.63 -6.06
CA GLU A 34 -4.63 -1.83 -7.38
C GLU A 34 -3.69 -3.05 -7.39
N ALA A 35 -2.89 -3.22 -6.34
CA ALA A 35 -1.99 -4.36 -6.22
C ALA A 35 -2.77 -5.70 -6.25
N LEU A 36 -3.85 -5.80 -5.46
CA LEU A 36 -4.69 -7.00 -5.45
C LEU A 36 -5.42 -7.20 -6.77
N TYR A 37 -5.93 -6.12 -7.38
CA TYR A 37 -6.58 -6.19 -8.68
C TYR A 37 -5.64 -6.79 -9.75
N LEU A 38 -4.40 -6.31 -9.84
CA LEU A 38 -3.43 -6.81 -10.81
C LEU A 38 -3.04 -8.28 -10.56
N VAL A 39 -2.93 -8.69 -9.30
CA VAL A 39 -2.68 -10.09 -8.93
C VAL A 39 -3.87 -10.98 -9.28
N GLU A 40 -5.11 -10.55 -8.98
CA GLU A 40 -6.34 -11.28 -9.29
C GLU A 40 -6.56 -11.44 -10.81
N GLN A 41 -6.16 -10.45 -11.60
CA GLN A 41 -6.19 -10.51 -13.06
C GLN A 41 -5.02 -11.33 -13.65
N GLY A 42 -4.11 -11.85 -12.82
CA GLY A 42 -2.94 -12.61 -13.27
C GLY A 42 -1.92 -11.79 -14.05
N VAL A 43 -1.94 -10.46 -13.91
CA VAL A 43 -1.00 -9.54 -14.57
C VAL A 43 0.41 -9.68 -13.95
N ILE A 44 0.46 -9.94 -12.65
CA ILE A 44 1.71 -10.01 -11.88
C ILE A 44 1.55 -10.94 -10.68
N SER A 45 2.65 -11.57 -10.24
CA SER A 45 2.66 -12.39 -9.03
C SER A 45 2.62 -11.52 -7.76
N LYS A 46 2.20 -12.09 -6.63
CA LYS A 46 2.22 -11.40 -5.33
C LYS A 46 3.65 -11.08 -4.87
N GLU A 47 4.64 -11.90 -5.22
CA GLU A 47 6.05 -11.67 -4.93
C GLU A 47 6.61 -10.48 -5.74
N ASP A 48 6.22 -10.39 -7.02
CA ASP A 48 6.72 -9.35 -7.92
C ASP A 48 6.03 -8.01 -7.67
N ILE A 49 4.74 -7.97 -7.33
CA ILE A 49 4.06 -6.71 -6.97
C ILE A 49 4.65 -6.10 -5.69
N ASP A 50 5.02 -6.95 -4.73
CA ASP A 50 5.77 -6.53 -3.54
C ASP A 50 7.16 -5.99 -3.93
N SER A 51 7.82 -6.59 -4.91
CA SER A 51 9.13 -6.15 -5.41
C SER A 51 9.05 -4.80 -6.12
N VAL A 52 8.00 -4.54 -6.91
CA VAL A 52 7.72 -3.23 -7.51
C VAL A 52 7.60 -2.14 -6.44
N MET A 53 6.95 -2.46 -5.32
CA MET A 53 6.85 -1.53 -4.20
C MET A 53 8.17 -1.39 -3.44
N LYS A 54 8.79 -2.49 -3.00
CA LYS A 54 10.01 -2.46 -2.16
C LYS A 54 11.20 -1.83 -2.88
N TYR A 55 11.41 -2.16 -4.15
CA TYR A 55 12.59 -1.75 -4.91
C TYR A 55 12.31 -0.64 -5.93
N GLY A 56 11.04 -0.23 -6.08
CA GLY A 56 10.63 0.83 -7.00
C GLY A 56 9.88 1.95 -6.28
N LEU A 57 8.55 1.88 -6.27
CA LEU A 57 7.69 2.99 -5.83
C LEU A 57 7.85 3.34 -4.35
N GLY A 58 7.86 2.33 -3.48
CA GLY A 58 8.02 2.51 -2.04
C GLY A 58 9.35 3.15 -1.68
N PHE A 59 10.44 2.73 -2.32
CA PHE A 59 11.75 3.36 -2.15
C PHE A 59 11.72 4.84 -2.56
N ARG A 60 11.16 5.18 -3.73
CA ARG A 60 11.03 6.58 -4.18
C ARG A 60 10.20 7.41 -3.20
N TYR A 61 9.08 6.88 -2.74
CA TYR A 61 8.17 7.61 -1.84
C TYR A 61 8.72 7.72 -0.41
N ALA A 62 9.57 6.80 0.03
CA ALA A 62 10.29 6.93 1.29
C ALA A 62 11.27 8.12 1.27
N CYS A 63 11.85 8.44 0.11
CA CYS A 63 12.79 9.55 -0.05
C CYS A 63 12.10 10.90 -0.32
N LEU A 64 11.11 10.94 -1.22
CA LEU A 64 10.55 12.18 -1.79
C LEU A 64 9.01 12.26 -1.73
N GLY A 65 8.32 11.26 -1.15
CA GLY A 65 6.86 11.19 -1.19
C GLY A 65 6.25 11.15 -2.61
N PRO A 66 4.92 11.03 -2.74
CA PRO A 66 4.29 10.91 -4.06
C PRO A 66 4.21 12.23 -4.83
N LEU A 67 4.05 13.37 -4.14
CA LEU A 67 3.91 14.68 -4.79
C LEU A 67 5.26 15.22 -5.29
N GLU A 68 6.33 15.13 -4.49
CA GLU A 68 7.65 15.61 -4.94
C GLU A 68 8.21 14.70 -6.05
N VAL A 69 7.85 13.40 -6.07
CA VAL A 69 8.12 12.51 -7.22
C VAL A 69 7.37 12.95 -8.48
N ALA A 70 6.13 13.42 -8.35
CA ALA A 70 5.38 13.94 -9.49
C ALA A 70 6.00 15.24 -10.04
N ASP A 71 6.40 16.15 -9.15
CA ASP A 71 7.13 17.36 -9.53
C ASP A 71 8.46 17.03 -10.23
N LEU A 72 9.19 16.04 -9.71
CA LEU A 72 10.46 15.59 -10.30
C LEU A 72 10.28 14.99 -11.69
N GLY A 73 9.17 14.29 -11.94
CA GLY A 73 8.88 13.67 -13.23
C GLY A 73 8.21 14.59 -14.26
N GLY A 74 7.77 15.79 -13.86
CA GLY A 74 7.05 16.73 -14.70
C GLY A 74 5.53 16.52 -14.63
N LEU A 75 4.81 17.56 -14.18
CA LEU A 75 3.36 17.49 -14.00
C LEU A 75 2.57 17.33 -15.31
N ASP A 76 3.13 17.78 -16.44
CA ASP A 76 2.61 17.56 -17.78
C ASP A 76 2.63 16.06 -18.15
N THR A 77 3.73 15.38 -17.85
CA THR A 77 3.86 13.93 -18.05
C THR A 77 2.86 13.17 -17.19
N PHE A 78 2.74 13.52 -15.90
CA PHE A 78 1.75 12.92 -15.01
C PHE A 78 0.32 13.20 -15.46
N TYR A 79 0.04 14.41 -15.98
CA TYR A 79 -1.26 14.76 -16.54
C TYR A 79 -1.63 13.87 -17.72
N HIS A 80 -0.77 13.78 -18.74
CA HIS A 80 -1.04 12.97 -19.93
C HIS A 80 -1.17 11.49 -19.63
N ILE A 81 -0.35 10.95 -18.72
CA ILE A 81 -0.50 9.57 -18.25
C ILE A 81 -1.86 9.39 -17.56
N SER A 82 -2.26 10.36 -16.73
CA SER A 82 -3.52 10.29 -15.99
C SER A 82 -4.75 10.33 -16.92
N GLU A 83 -4.68 10.99 -18.08
CA GLU A 83 -5.81 11.08 -19.03
C GLU A 83 -6.30 9.73 -19.53
N TYR A 84 -5.40 8.75 -19.66
CA TYR A 84 -5.76 7.40 -20.07
C TYR A 84 -5.73 6.41 -18.91
N LEU A 85 -4.70 6.46 -18.05
CA LEU A 85 -4.48 5.42 -17.04
C LEU A 85 -5.53 5.45 -15.94
N MET A 86 -5.98 6.62 -15.49
CA MET A 86 -6.99 6.73 -14.40
C MET A 86 -8.33 6.09 -14.76
N LYS A 87 -8.63 5.92 -16.05
CA LYS A 87 -9.85 5.25 -16.54
C LYS A 87 -9.76 3.73 -16.46
N ASP A 88 -8.54 3.20 -16.41
CA ASP A 88 -8.23 1.77 -16.44
C ASP A 88 -7.89 1.22 -15.05
N LEU A 89 -7.42 2.09 -14.13
CA LEU A 89 -7.18 1.71 -12.73
C LEU A 89 -8.43 1.16 -12.05
N CYS A 90 -8.21 0.20 -11.14
CA CYS A 90 -9.28 -0.38 -10.35
C CYS A 90 -9.97 0.68 -9.47
N ASN A 91 -11.29 0.76 -9.64
CA ASN A 91 -12.18 1.65 -8.90
C ASN A 91 -13.21 0.88 -8.04
N ASP A 92 -13.00 -0.42 -7.83
CA ASP A 92 -13.90 -1.23 -7.04
C ASP A 92 -14.06 -0.72 -5.60
N THR A 93 -15.28 -0.89 -5.09
CA THR A 93 -15.69 -0.47 -3.74
C THR A 93 -15.93 -1.65 -2.80
N LYS A 94 -15.78 -2.88 -3.31
CA LYS A 94 -15.93 -4.12 -2.56
C LYS A 94 -14.60 -4.54 -1.94
N VAL A 95 -14.67 -5.47 -0.98
CA VAL A 95 -13.47 -6.15 -0.48
C VAL A 95 -12.87 -6.98 -1.63
N PRO A 96 -11.56 -6.87 -1.90
CA PRO A 96 -10.89 -7.71 -2.90
C PRO A 96 -11.10 -9.20 -2.62
N SER A 97 -11.34 -9.97 -3.68
CA SER A 97 -11.79 -11.37 -3.57
C SER A 97 -10.73 -12.25 -2.91
N GLU A 98 -9.45 -12.05 -3.24
CA GLU A 98 -8.33 -12.73 -2.61
C GLU A 98 -8.29 -12.49 -1.10
N LEU A 99 -8.48 -11.23 -0.68
CA LEU A 99 -8.47 -10.87 0.74
C LEU A 99 -9.67 -11.47 1.49
N ALA A 100 -10.86 -11.46 0.88
CA ALA A 100 -12.05 -12.07 1.44
C ALA A 100 -11.86 -13.58 1.64
N LYS A 101 -11.30 -14.28 0.64
CA LYS A 101 -11.00 -15.70 0.72
C LYS A 101 -10.06 -16.04 1.88
N PHE A 102 -8.94 -15.33 2.01
CA PHE A 102 -8.02 -15.57 3.13
C PHE A 102 -8.68 -15.32 4.49
N TYR A 103 -9.52 -14.29 4.60
CA TYR A 103 -10.26 -14.02 5.81
C TYR A 103 -11.24 -15.14 6.17
N GLU A 104 -12.03 -15.61 5.20
CA GLU A 104 -13.02 -16.68 5.36
C GLU A 104 -12.38 -18.03 5.71
N GLU A 105 -11.20 -18.32 5.17
CA GLU A 105 -10.43 -19.54 5.46
C GLU A 105 -9.67 -19.47 6.80
N GLY A 106 -9.69 -18.33 7.50
CA GLY A 106 -8.92 -18.13 8.74
C GLY A 106 -7.41 -17.95 8.52
N HIS A 107 -7.00 -17.68 7.29
CA HIS A 107 -5.62 -17.38 6.87
C HIS A 107 -5.33 -15.88 7.04
N LEU A 108 -5.20 -15.46 8.29
CA LEU A 108 -5.09 -14.07 8.73
C LEU A 108 -3.66 -13.49 8.72
N GLY A 109 -2.73 -14.10 7.96
CA GLY A 109 -1.33 -13.71 7.85
C GLY A 109 -0.44 -14.32 8.93
N ILE A 110 0.58 -13.56 9.38
CA ILE A 110 1.61 -14.04 10.32
C ILE A 110 0.99 -14.68 11.58
N LYS A 111 -0.06 -14.08 12.14
CA LYS A 111 -0.69 -14.55 13.38
C LYS A 111 -1.37 -15.93 13.28
N SER A 112 -1.73 -16.36 12.07
CA SER A 112 -2.27 -17.69 11.77
C SER A 112 -1.27 -18.53 10.98
N GLN A 113 -0.02 -18.08 10.86
CA GLN A 113 1.07 -18.66 10.08
C GLN A 113 0.77 -18.86 8.57
N GLN A 114 -0.31 -18.26 8.06
CA GLN A 114 -0.77 -18.41 6.68
C GLN A 114 -1.56 -17.16 6.25
N GLY A 115 -1.26 -16.64 5.07
CA GLY A 115 -2.02 -15.58 4.38
C GLY A 115 -1.59 -15.53 2.92
N PHE A 116 -1.27 -14.35 2.38
CA PHE A 116 -0.64 -14.23 1.05
C PHE A 116 0.64 -15.08 0.93
N TYR A 117 1.38 -15.21 2.03
CA TYR A 117 2.57 -16.04 2.13
C TYR A 117 2.40 -17.10 3.22
N ASP A 118 3.18 -18.16 3.10
CA ASP A 118 3.31 -19.21 4.10
C ASP A 118 4.35 -18.80 5.16
N TYR A 119 3.93 -18.81 6.42
CA TYR A 119 4.76 -18.45 7.57
C TYR A 119 5.01 -19.63 8.54
N HIS A 120 4.73 -20.86 8.13
CA HIS A 120 5.06 -22.07 8.91
C HIS A 120 6.59 -22.25 9.04
N ASP A 121 6.99 -23.25 9.84
CA ASP A 121 8.40 -23.62 10.06
C ASP A 121 9.29 -22.49 10.62
N GLY A 122 8.72 -21.61 11.44
CA GLY A 122 9.44 -20.50 12.08
C GLY A 122 9.70 -19.30 11.17
N LYS A 123 9.13 -19.28 9.96
CA LYS A 123 9.19 -18.12 9.05
C LYS A 123 8.44 -16.91 9.61
N ASP A 124 7.42 -17.12 10.45
CA ASP A 124 6.71 -16.08 11.21
C ASP A 124 7.66 -15.21 12.06
N HIS A 125 8.59 -15.83 12.79
CA HIS A 125 9.57 -15.13 13.63
C HIS A 125 10.56 -14.31 12.79
N GLN A 126 10.92 -14.81 11.61
CA GLN A 126 11.80 -14.08 10.68
C GLN A 126 11.08 -12.88 10.09
N ALA A 127 9.82 -13.04 9.68
CA ALA A 127 9.00 -11.96 9.14
C ALA A 127 8.83 -10.81 10.14
N ILE A 128 8.60 -11.12 11.42
CA ILE A 128 8.45 -10.10 12.49
C ILE A 128 9.75 -9.33 12.74
N LYS A 129 10.92 -10.00 12.67
CA LYS A 129 12.22 -9.34 12.89
C LYS A 129 12.63 -8.36 11.79
N ASN A 130 12.00 -8.44 10.62
CA ASN A 130 12.31 -7.60 9.45
C ASN A 130 11.45 -6.32 9.37
N ILE A 131 10.57 -6.08 10.35
CA ILE A 131 9.73 -4.87 10.49
C ILE A 131 10.39 -3.94 11.51
#